data_AF-A0A7S1RVZ3-F1
#
_entry.id   AF-A0A7S1RVZ3-F1
#
_cell.length_a   1.000
_cell.length_b   1.000
_cell.length_c   1.000
_cell.angle_alpha   90.00
_cell.angle_beta   90.00
_cell.angle_gamma   90.00
#
_symmetry.space_group_name_H-M   'P 1'
#
loop_
_entity.id
_entity.type
_entity.pdbx_description
1 polymer ?
#
loop_
_entity_poly.entity_id
_entity_poly.type
_entity_poly.pdbx_seq_one_letter_code
_entity_poly.pdbx_strand_id
1 'polypeptide(L)'
;RRSARASALLLEMRRRKIEPEMITCNSAISACEKDKAWQPALQLLWWALLAGCEPDVTSLNAAVSACEEGRKWRYSTALLRGMQAAGHECDVISFNAVISAYVAGCKWGDVLEVLGRMRHQALALNIITYNSAIAACSATKEWAVALRLYRELRRNSIEPTAITLD
;
A
#
# COMPACT_ATOMS: atom_id res chain seq x y z
N ARG A 1 -0.56 -21.64 -8.47
CA ARG A 1 -0.51 -20.25 -7.97
C ARG A 1 -1.93 -19.67 -8.02
N ARG A 2 -2.40 -19.01 -6.97
CA ARG A 2 -3.77 -18.50 -6.87
C ARG A 2 -3.97 -17.27 -7.78
N SER A 3 -2.93 -16.48 -8.01
CA SER A 3 -2.82 -15.43 -9.04
C SER A 3 -3.12 -15.93 -10.46
N ALA A 4 -2.69 -17.13 -10.83
CA ALA A 4 -2.99 -17.69 -12.15
C ALA A 4 -4.49 -17.94 -12.33
N ARG A 5 -5.20 -18.31 -11.25
CA ARG A 5 -6.66 -18.43 -11.27
C ARG A 5 -7.33 -17.05 -11.34
N ALA A 6 -6.80 -16.04 -10.64
CA ALA A 6 -7.30 -14.67 -10.74
C ALA A 6 -7.16 -14.11 -12.18
N SER A 7 -6.01 -14.33 -12.83
CA SER A 7 -5.79 -13.95 -14.23
C SER A 7 -6.69 -14.71 -15.20
N ALA A 8 -6.85 -16.03 -15.00
CA ALA A 8 -7.75 -16.85 -15.81
C ALA A 8 -9.22 -16.44 -15.65
N LEU A 9 -9.64 -16.12 -14.42
CA LEU A 9 -10.96 -15.59 -14.11
C LEU A 9 -11.20 -14.26 -14.82
N LEU A 10 -10.25 -13.33 -14.75
CA LEU A 10 -10.34 -12.03 -15.45
C LEU A 10 -10.46 -12.20 -16.97
N LEU A 11 -9.68 -13.11 -17.56
CA LEU A 11 -9.77 -13.42 -18.99
C LEU A 11 -11.12 -14.03 -19.37
N GLU A 12 -11.63 -14.97 -18.57
CA GLU A 12 -12.90 -15.65 -18.85
C GLU A 12 -14.09 -14.71 -18.67
N MET A 13 -14.08 -13.86 -17.64
CA MET A 13 -15.13 -12.86 -17.43
C MET A 13 -15.17 -11.84 -18.56
N ARG A 14 -13.99 -11.36 -19.02
CA ARG A 14 -13.90 -10.49 -20.22
C ARG A 14 -14.41 -11.18 -21.47
N ARG A 15 -14.05 -12.44 -21.69
CA ARG A 15 -14.47 -13.23 -22.85
C ARG A 15 -15.99 -13.43 -22.87
N ARG A 16 -16.59 -13.68 -21.71
CA ARG A 16 -18.03 -13.89 -21.55
C ARG A 16 -18.85 -12.62 -21.34
N LYS A 17 -18.20 -11.44 -21.27
CA LYS A 17 -18.83 -10.15 -20.91
C LYS A 17 -19.66 -10.25 -19.61
N ILE A 18 -19.19 -11.04 -18.65
CA ILE A 18 -19.83 -11.17 -17.34
C ILE A 18 -19.48 -9.93 -16.54
N GLU A 19 -20.45 -9.25 -15.96
CA GLU A 19 -20.19 -8.11 -15.07
C GLU A 19 -19.48 -8.55 -13.79
N PRO A 20 -18.49 -7.78 -13.30
CA PRO A 20 -17.80 -8.13 -12.07
C PRO A 20 -18.77 -8.03 -10.89
N GLU A 21 -18.85 -9.08 -10.10
CA GLU A 21 -19.43 -9.00 -8.76
C GLU A 21 -18.33 -8.69 -7.75
N MET A 22 -18.63 -7.81 -6.78
CA MET A 22 -17.64 -7.35 -5.81
C MET A 22 -17.01 -8.51 -5.04
N ILE A 23 -17.80 -9.50 -4.62
CA ILE A 23 -17.32 -10.67 -3.85
C ILE A 23 -16.26 -11.45 -4.64
N THR A 24 -16.49 -11.63 -5.93
CA THR A 24 -15.61 -12.35 -6.85
C THR A 24 -14.30 -11.58 -7.06
N CYS A 25 -14.39 -10.26 -7.24
CA CYS A 25 -13.22 -9.40 -7.39
C CYS A 25 -12.40 -9.31 -6.09
N ASN A 26 -13.02 -9.13 -4.92
CA ASN A 26 -12.32 -9.06 -3.62
C ASN A 26 -11.49 -10.32 -3.39
N SER A 27 -12.13 -11.48 -3.57
CA SER A 27 -11.49 -12.79 -3.39
C SER A 27 -10.29 -12.98 -4.32
N ALA A 28 -10.40 -12.52 -5.57
CA ALA A 28 -9.33 -12.59 -6.55
C ALA A 28 -8.19 -11.60 -6.26
N ILE A 29 -8.50 -10.39 -5.79
CA ILE A 29 -7.50 -9.38 -5.40
C ILE A 29 -6.70 -9.85 -4.18
N SER A 30 -7.36 -10.37 -3.14
CA SER A 30 -6.67 -10.95 -1.97
C SER A 30 -5.83 -12.19 -2.33
N ALA A 31 -6.23 -12.94 -3.36
CA ALA A 31 -5.40 -14.03 -3.89
C ALA A 31 -4.16 -13.51 -4.63
N CYS A 32 -4.26 -12.37 -5.32
CA CYS A 32 -3.15 -11.72 -6.00
C CYS A 32 -2.14 -11.12 -5.03
N GLU A 33 -2.58 -10.57 -3.89
CA GLU A 33 -1.73 -10.10 -2.80
C GLU A 33 -0.74 -11.19 -2.36
N LYS A 34 -1.26 -12.38 -2.00
CA LYS A 34 -0.44 -13.51 -1.52
C LYS A 34 0.59 -14.01 -2.54
N ASP A 35 0.32 -13.81 -3.81
CA ASP A 35 1.19 -14.23 -4.92
C ASP A 35 2.02 -13.05 -5.48
N LYS A 36 1.99 -11.88 -4.84
CA LYS A 36 2.71 -10.65 -5.24
C LYS A 36 2.38 -10.18 -6.66
N ALA A 37 1.18 -10.51 -7.13
CA ALA A 37 0.72 -10.26 -8.49
C ALA A 37 -0.01 -8.91 -8.58
N TRP A 38 0.74 -7.81 -8.65
CA TRP A 38 0.17 -6.45 -8.70
C TRP A 38 -0.63 -6.16 -9.97
N GLN A 39 -0.21 -6.69 -11.14
CA GLN A 39 -0.91 -6.38 -12.42
C GLN A 39 -2.34 -6.94 -12.43
N PRO A 40 -2.57 -8.23 -12.11
CA PRO A 40 -3.94 -8.76 -12.10
C PRO A 40 -4.78 -8.14 -10.97
N ALA A 41 -4.19 -7.84 -9.80
CA ALA A 41 -4.88 -7.15 -8.72
C ALA A 41 -5.44 -5.78 -9.15
N LEU A 42 -4.59 -4.95 -9.77
CA LEU A 42 -5.02 -3.63 -10.27
C LEU A 42 -6.04 -3.74 -11.39
N GLN A 43 -5.88 -4.68 -12.32
CA GLN A 43 -6.82 -4.88 -13.42
C GLN A 43 -8.21 -5.29 -12.93
N LEU A 44 -8.28 -6.18 -11.92
CA LEU A 44 -9.54 -6.61 -11.30
C LEU A 44 -10.21 -5.44 -10.58
N LEU A 45 -9.45 -4.66 -9.81
CA LEU A 45 -9.96 -3.52 -9.08
C LEU A 45 -10.49 -2.43 -10.03
N TRP A 46 -9.73 -2.08 -11.06
CA TRP A 46 -10.14 -1.08 -12.04
C TRP A 46 -11.38 -1.49 -12.82
N TRP A 47 -11.48 -2.79 -13.12
CA TRP A 47 -12.63 -3.33 -13.80
C TRP A 47 -13.89 -3.31 -12.93
N ALA A 48 -13.78 -3.65 -11.64
CA ALA A 48 -14.87 -3.51 -10.67
C ALA A 48 -15.35 -2.05 -10.57
N LEU A 49 -14.42 -1.09 -10.46
CA LEU A 49 -14.74 0.34 -10.43
C LEU A 49 -15.46 0.81 -11.71
N LEU A 50 -14.99 0.39 -12.89
CA LEU A 50 -15.60 0.76 -14.18
C LEU A 50 -17.00 0.16 -14.37
N ALA A 51 -17.29 -0.96 -13.72
CA ALA A 51 -18.61 -1.57 -13.71
C ALA A 51 -19.56 -0.94 -12.66
N GLY A 52 -19.12 0.10 -11.94
CA GLY A 52 -19.90 0.74 -10.89
C GLY A 52 -19.95 -0.03 -9.58
N CYS A 53 -19.10 -1.05 -9.40
CA CYS A 53 -18.92 -1.65 -8.08
C CYS A 53 -18.10 -0.72 -7.19
N GLU A 54 -18.44 -0.67 -5.90
CA GLU A 54 -17.66 0.05 -4.89
C GLU A 54 -16.76 -0.95 -4.15
N PRO A 55 -15.44 -0.96 -4.42
CA PRO A 55 -14.51 -1.79 -3.67
C PRO A 55 -14.47 -1.37 -2.22
N ASP A 56 -14.49 -2.35 -1.32
CA ASP A 56 -14.30 -2.09 0.10
C ASP A 56 -12.84 -1.79 0.44
N VAL A 57 -12.64 -1.27 1.66
CA VAL A 57 -11.30 -0.96 2.21
C VAL A 57 -10.39 -2.19 2.15
N THR A 58 -10.93 -3.39 2.37
CA THR A 58 -10.18 -4.67 2.31
C THR A 58 -9.56 -4.90 0.94
N SER A 59 -10.33 -4.68 -0.12
CA SER A 59 -9.89 -4.91 -1.51
C SER A 59 -8.88 -3.88 -1.96
N LEU A 60 -9.09 -2.65 -1.54
CA LEU A 60 -8.17 -1.55 -1.78
C LEU A 60 -6.85 -1.79 -1.03
N ASN A 61 -6.90 -2.19 0.24
CA ASN A 61 -5.71 -2.56 1.01
C ASN A 61 -4.95 -3.72 0.36
N ALA A 62 -5.63 -4.79 -0.05
CA ALA A 62 -4.99 -5.92 -0.74
C ALA A 62 -4.34 -5.51 -2.07
N ALA A 63 -4.94 -4.58 -2.83
CA ALA A 63 -4.34 -4.05 -4.05
C ALA A 63 -3.12 -3.17 -3.77
N VAL A 64 -3.15 -2.36 -2.70
CA VAL A 64 -2.00 -1.54 -2.24
C VAL A 64 -0.86 -2.45 -1.77
N SER A 65 -1.14 -3.49 -0.97
CA SER A 65 -0.15 -4.51 -0.54
C SER A 65 0.46 -5.26 -1.73
N ALA A 66 -0.35 -5.63 -2.73
CA ALA A 66 0.18 -6.22 -3.95
C ALA A 66 1.12 -5.26 -4.69
N CYS A 67 0.82 -3.96 -4.72
CA CYS A 67 1.67 -2.94 -5.32
C CYS A 67 2.97 -2.71 -4.55
N GLU A 68 2.96 -2.78 -3.22
CA GLU A 68 4.17 -2.74 -2.38
C GLU A 68 5.17 -3.82 -2.81
N GLU A 69 4.71 -5.07 -2.88
CA GLU A 69 5.54 -6.22 -3.27
C GLU A 69 6.05 -6.11 -4.71
N GLY A 70 5.27 -5.47 -5.58
CA GLY A 70 5.67 -5.13 -6.95
C GLY A 70 6.58 -3.90 -7.07
N ARG A 71 6.93 -3.24 -5.96
CA ARG A 71 7.67 -1.96 -5.89
C ARG A 71 7.02 -0.86 -6.72
N LYS A 72 5.68 -0.87 -6.77
CA LYS A 72 4.84 -0.03 -7.63
C LYS A 72 4.25 1.15 -6.87
N TRP A 73 5.13 1.97 -6.30
CA TRP A 73 4.78 3.15 -5.49
C TRP A 73 3.81 4.13 -6.16
N ARG A 74 3.89 4.31 -7.49
CA ARG A 74 2.98 5.19 -8.23
C ARG A 74 1.54 4.71 -8.16
N TYR A 75 1.35 3.40 -8.29
CA TYR A 75 0.03 2.78 -8.27
C TYR A 75 -0.53 2.71 -6.85
N SER A 76 0.29 2.35 -5.85
CA SER A 76 -0.14 2.35 -4.45
C SER A 76 -0.56 3.75 -3.98
N THR A 77 0.16 4.80 -4.38
CA THR A 77 -0.18 6.19 -4.05
C THR A 77 -1.47 6.65 -4.75
N ALA A 78 -1.64 6.31 -6.03
CA ALA A 78 -2.84 6.63 -6.78
C ALA A 78 -4.08 5.95 -6.17
N LEU A 79 -3.95 4.69 -5.75
CA LEU A 79 -5.01 3.96 -5.04
C LEU A 79 -5.38 4.64 -3.73
N LEU A 80 -4.40 4.95 -2.88
CA LEU A 80 -4.66 5.63 -1.60
C LEU A 80 -5.38 6.97 -1.80
N ARG A 81 -5.00 7.75 -2.81
CA ARG A 81 -5.70 9.01 -3.16
C ARG A 81 -7.13 8.74 -3.65
N GLY A 82 -7.32 7.70 -4.46
CA GLY A 82 -8.65 7.27 -4.91
C GLY A 82 -9.56 6.87 -3.75
N MET A 83 -9.05 6.14 -2.78
CA MET A 83 -9.79 5.77 -1.56
C MET A 83 -10.30 7.00 -0.81
N GLN A 84 -9.42 7.98 -0.59
CA GLN A 84 -9.77 9.21 0.11
C GLN A 84 -10.77 10.06 -0.67
N ALA A 85 -10.61 10.15 -1.99
CA ALA A 85 -11.55 10.88 -2.86
C ALA A 85 -12.94 10.24 -2.89
N ALA A 86 -13.01 8.91 -2.75
CA ALA A 86 -14.26 8.16 -2.60
C ALA A 86 -14.85 8.23 -1.18
N GLY A 87 -14.22 8.95 -0.25
CA GLY A 87 -14.70 9.10 1.13
C GLY A 87 -14.41 7.91 2.05
N HIS A 88 -13.57 6.96 1.62
CA HIS A 88 -13.15 5.86 2.48
C HIS A 88 -12.11 6.33 3.50
N GLU A 89 -12.27 5.92 4.76
CA GLU A 89 -11.28 6.13 5.80
C GLU A 89 -10.08 5.20 5.57
N CYS A 90 -8.96 5.75 5.13
CA CYS A 90 -7.70 5.02 5.05
C CYS A 90 -7.17 4.78 6.47
N ASP A 91 -6.76 3.53 6.74
CA ASP A 91 -6.21 3.15 8.02
C ASP A 91 -4.67 3.08 7.99
N VAL A 92 -4.08 2.72 9.13
CA VAL A 92 -2.62 2.56 9.27
C VAL A 92 -2.06 1.51 8.29
N ILE A 93 -2.86 0.51 7.90
CA ILE A 93 -2.43 -0.54 6.96
C ILE A 93 -2.29 0.06 5.56
N SER A 94 -3.27 0.83 5.09
CA SER A 94 -3.22 1.51 3.78
C SER A 94 -1.98 2.40 3.66
N PHE A 95 -1.70 3.19 4.69
CA PHE A 95 -0.57 4.10 4.70
C PHE A 95 0.79 3.39 4.82
N ASN A 96 0.89 2.37 5.66
CA ASN A 96 2.14 1.60 5.80
C ASN A 96 2.51 0.89 4.49
N ALA A 97 1.55 0.32 3.76
CA ALA A 97 1.82 -0.32 2.48
C ALA A 97 2.31 0.69 1.41
N VAL A 98 1.78 1.92 1.42
CA VAL A 98 2.30 3.01 0.56
C VAL A 98 3.72 3.40 0.96
N ILE A 99 4.01 3.54 2.25
CA ILE A 99 5.36 3.85 2.75
C ILE A 99 6.34 2.74 2.34
N SER A 100 6.02 1.48 2.57
CA SER A 100 6.86 0.36 2.14
C SER A 100 7.10 0.34 0.63
N ALA A 101 6.08 0.66 -0.18
CA ALA A 101 6.24 0.77 -1.63
C ALA A 101 7.23 1.89 -2.02
N TYR A 102 7.20 3.04 -1.32
CA TYR A 102 8.14 4.14 -1.52
C TYR A 102 9.57 3.79 -1.05
N VAL A 103 9.72 3.09 0.07
CA VAL A 103 11.00 2.56 0.55
C VAL A 103 11.62 1.65 -0.53
N ALA A 104 10.84 0.70 -1.04
CA ALA A 104 11.29 -0.21 -2.09
C ALA A 104 11.61 0.49 -3.43
N GLY A 105 11.05 1.68 -3.65
CA GLY A 105 11.34 2.56 -4.77
C GLY A 105 12.45 3.59 -4.53
N CYS A 106 13.10 3.58 -3.36
CA CYS A 106 14.10 4.56 -2.92
C CYS A 106 13.61 6.02 -2.96
N LYS A 107 12.34 6.25 -2.57
CA LYS A 107 11.66 7.56 -2.60
C LYS A 107 11.46 8.14 -1.20
N TRP A 108 12.56 8.48 -0.53
CA TRP A 108 12.54 8.96 0.87
C TRP A 108 11.75 10.27 1.06
N GLY A 109 11.81 11.22 0.11
CA GLY A 109 11.09 12.49 0.21
C GLY A 109 9.57 12.30 0.26
N ASP A 110 9.06 11.39 -0.56
CA ASP A 110 7.65 11.03 -0.57
C ASP A 110 7.22 10.31 0.73
N VAL A 111 8.10 9.49 1.33
CA VAL A 111 7.83 8.85 2.64
C VAL A 111 7.56 9.89 3.73
N LEU A 112 8.32 11.00 3.74
CA LEU A 112 8.12 12.09 4.70
C LEU A 112 6.78 12.81 4.49
N GLU A 113 6.35 12.99 3.24
CA GLU A 113 5.04 13.56 2.92
C GLU A 113 3.91 12.67 3.46
N VAL A 114 4.04 11.35 3.26
CA VAL A 114 3.06 10.38 3.77
C VAL A 114 3.01 10.38 5.30
N LEU A 115 4.17 10.42 5.97
CA LEU A 115 4.25 10.60 7.42
C LEU A 115 3.55 11.87 7.90
N GLY A 116 3.75 12.99 7.19
CA GLY A 116 3.07 14.24 7.48
C GLY A 116 1.54 14.10 7.38
N ARG A 117 1.04 13.43 6.34
CA ARG A 117 -0.40 13.16 6.15
C ARG A 117 -0.98 12.30 7.28
N MET A 118 -0.29 11.24 7.69
CA MET A 118 -0.72 10.41 8.82
C MET A 118 -0.86 11.23 10.12
N ARG A 119 0.09 12.13 10.39
CA ARG A 119 0.02 13.04 11.55
C ARG A 119 -1.16 13.99 11.48
N HIS A 120 -1.39 14.59 10.31
CA HIS A 120 -2.54 15.48 10.10
C HIS A 120 -3.88 14.78 10.29
N GLN A 121 -3.95 13.48 9.99
CA GLN A 121 -5.13 12.63 10.22
C GLN A 121 -5.18 12.03 11.63
N ALA A 122 -4.31 12.48 12.55
CA ALA A 122 -4.20 11.95 13.91
C ALA A 122 -3.99 10.42 13.99
N LEU A 123 -3.44 9.82 12.94
CA LEU A 123 -3.11 8.39 12.92
C LEU A 123 -1.85 8.14 13.75
N ALA A 124 -1.94 7.20 14.69
CA ALA A 124 -0.81 6.79 15.50
C ALA A 124 0.25 6.10 14.63
N LEU A 125 1.35 6.80 14.39
CA LEU A 125 2.54 6.23 13.76
C LEU A 125 3.08 5.10 14.64
N ASN A 126 3.38 3.96 14.04
CA ASN A 126 3.92 2.81 14.76
C ASN A 126 5.41 2.59 14.42
N ILE A 127 6.02 1.60 15.07
CA ILE A 127 7.44 1.27 14.87
C ILE A 127 7.76 0.91 13.40
N ILE A 128 6.83 0.24 12.71
CA ILE A 128 6.99 -0.16 11.32
C ILE A 128 7.11 1.10 10.44
N THR A 129 6.22 2.08 10.66
CA THR A 129 6.24 3.33 9.91
C THR A 129 7.56 4.09 10.07
N TYR A 130 8.06 4.20 11.31
CA TYR A 130 9.34 4.87 11.58
C TYR A 130 10.54 4.11 11.02
N ASN A 131 10.59 2.79 11.21
CA ASN A 131 11.67 1.96 10.69
C ASN A 131 11.77 2.05 9.17
N SER A 132 10.62 1.96 8.49
CA SER A 132 10.56 2.12 7.03
C SER A 132 11.08 3.49 6.59
N ALA A 133 10.69 4.57 7.27
CA ALA A 133 11.16 5.91 6.94
C ALA A 133 12.65 6.13 7.21
N ILE A 134 13.17 5.60 8.32
CA ILE A 134 14.60 5.63 8.66
C ILE A 134 15.40 4.84 7.62
N ALA A 135 14.97 3.62 7.29
CA ALA A 135 15.62 2.78 6.28
C ALA A 135 15.68 3.47 4.90
N ALA A 136 14.58 4.11 4.47
CA ALA A 136 14.58 4.89 3.22
C ALA A 136 15.59 6.04 3.23
N CYS A 137 15.69 6.79 4.34
CA CYS A 137 16.64 7.91 4.47
C CYS A 137 18.09 7.43 4.53
N SER A 138 18.36 6.31 5.23
CA SER A 138 19.68 5.69 5.30
C SER A 138 20.14 5.21 3.91
N ALA A 139 19.25 4.58 3.14
CA ALA A 139 19.54 4.11 1.79
C ALA A 139 19.89 5.24 0.80
N THR A 140 19.43 6.47 1.04
CA THR A 140 19.73 7.65 0.21
C THR A 140 20.78 8.58 0.81
N LYS A 141 21.49 8.14 1.87
CA LYS A 141 22.55 8.89 2.58
C LYS A 141 22.06 10.18 3.29
N GLU A 142 20.76 10.28 3.53
CA GLU A 142 20.13 11.41 4.24
C GLU A 142 20.13 11.19 5.77
N TRP A 143 21.33 11.01 6.32
CA TRP A 143 21.53 10.62 7.73
C TRP A 143 20.95 11.63 8.73
N ALA A 144 20.94 12.92 8.40
CA ALA A 144 20.39 13.96 9.27
C ALA A 144 18.88 13.79 9.48
N VAL A 145 18.17 13.37 8.43
CA VAL A 145 16.73 13.09 8.48
C VAL A 145 16.46 11.78 9.23
N ALA A 146 17.24 10.74 8.95
CA ALA A 146 17.15 9.45 9.65
C ALA A 146 17.33 9.64 11.18
N LEU A 147 18.34 10.41 11.60
CA LEU A 147 18.59 10.70 13.01
C LEU A 147 17.46 11.52 13.66
N ARG A 148 16.84 12.44 12.92
CA ARG A 148 15.67 13.20 13.40
C ARG A 148 14.49 12.26 13.66
N LEU A 149 14.20 11.36 12.73
CA LEU A 149 13.12 10.37 12.87
C LEU A 149 13.39 9.39 14.02
N TYR A 150 14.62 8.96 14.21
CA TYR A 150 15.00 8.10 15.34
C TYR A 150 14.78 8.78 16.69
N ARG A 151 15.18 10.06 16.82
CA ARG A 151 14.93 10.85 18.04
C ARG A 151 13.44 11.02 18.32
N GLU A 152 12.64 11.16 17.27
CA GLU A 152 11.19 11.28 17.37
C GLU A 152 10.54 9.97 17.81
N LEU A 153 10.96 8.83 17.26
CA LEU A 153 10.55 7.49 17.68
C LEU A 153 10.78 7.30 19.19
N ARG A 154 11.96 7.69 19.70
CA ARG A 154 12.26 7.60 21.15
C ARG A 154 11.41 8.53 22.01
N ARG A 155 11.11 9.75 21.53
CA ARG A 155 10.26 10.71 22.24
C ARG A 155 8.82 10.23 22.37
N ASN A 156 8.34 9.47 21.39
CA ASN A 156 7.02 8.87 21.42
C ASN A 156 6.97 7.55 22.22
N SER A 157 8.02 7.22 22.98
CA SER A 157 8.14 5.99 23.77
C SER A 157 7.94 4.70 22.97
N ILE A 158 8.26 4.74 21.67
CA ILE A 158 8.27 3.56 20.81
C ILE A 158 9.67 2.95 20.91
N GLU A 159 9.78 1.69 21.32
CA GLU A 159 11.08 1.03 21.45
C GLU A 159 11.71 0.79 20.07
N PRO A 160 12.95 1.23 19.80
CA PRO A 160 13.63 0.93 18.54
C PRO A 160 13.95 -0.57 18.43
N THR A 161 13.93 -1.12 17.21
CA THR A 161 14.36 -2.50 16.93
C THR A 161 15.72 -2.52 16.22
N ALA A 162 16.30 -3.70 16.01
CA ALA A 162 17.60 -3.85 15.34
C ALA A 162 17.65 -3.15 13.95
N ILE A 163 16.54 -3.17 13.20
CA ILE A 163 16.40 -2.51 11.90
C ILE A 163 16.52 -0.98 12.01
N THR A 164 16.24 -0.40 13.17
CA THR A 164 16.36 1.04 13.41
C THR A 164 17.82 1.49 13.62
N LEU A 165 18.74 0.55 13.89
CA LEU A 165 20.13 0.80 14.27
C LEU A 165 21.17 0.42 13.19
N ASP A 166 20.75 -0.30 12.14
CA ASP A 166 21.55 -0.66 10.95
C ASP A 166 21.52 0.44 9.87
#